data_AF-A0A9P6FM83-F1
#
_entry.id   AF-A0A9P6FM83-F1
#
_cell.length_a   1.000
_cell.length_b   1.000
_cell.length_c   1.000
_cell.angle_alpha   90.00
_cell.angle_beta   90.00
_cell.angle_gamma   90.00
#
_symmetry.space_group_name_H-M   'P 1'
#
loop_
_entity.id
_entity.type
_entity.pdbx_description
1 polymer ?
#
loop_
_entity_poly.entity_id
_entity_poly.type
_entity_poly.pdbx_seq_one_letter_code
_entity_poly.pdbx_strand_id
1 'polypeptide(L)'
;MRFSVTSAILSLAVASAVYAAPTAPVSPQEKPNLVNLEKRGWVMDQLKPLFTKALRTLECGACVSALSGAKGVAYLNKNWVLSAATSLCKSTKLADADVCEGLIALQGPVVIEAVMQANLLKGDGKFMCAQALGVCPVPTVMSGTLAFPKAKPAAAVAPAHSGKIVDVLHVSDWHVDEHYVAGSEAACTKPLCCRKYADSPATPTRAASTWGDYNCDPPLKLGLDMMKHVPTVANVNFTIMTGDVPPHDVWIQTKETALPQEKLAYDVMAEGIASKVYPTIGNHEAGPVNLFPTKTSGGDISWLYNSMADNWSRWLPNDAINSVKNFGAYT
;
A
#
# COMPACT_ATOMS: atom_id res chain seq x y z
N MET A 1 5.41 -7.72 -11.77
CA MET A 1 6.45 -7.96 -10.74
C MET A 1 5.75 -7.77 -9.40
N ARG A 2 5.57 -8.82 -8.58
CA ARG A 2 4.82 -8.72 -7.31
C ARG A 2 5.59 -7.83 -6.34
N PHE A 3 5.24 -6.55 -6.25
CA PHE A 3 5.59 -5.73 -5.10
C PHE A 3 4.80 -6.28 -3.92
N SER A 4 5.37 -7.30 -3.27
CA SER A 4 4.93 -7.64 -1.94
C SER A 4 5.27 -6.43 -1.06
N VAL A 5 4.27 -5.98 -0.31
CA VAL A 5 4.33 -4.89 0.69
C VAL A 5 5.54 -5.06 1.64
N THR A 6 6.16 -6.25 1.65
CA THR A 6 7.49 -6.55 2.20
C THR A 6 8.59 -5.53 1.92
N SER A 7 8.65 -4.79 0.80
CA SER A 7 9.77 -3.85 0.56
C SER A 7 9.62 -2.51 1.30
N ALA A 8 8.38 -2.00 1.41
CA ALA A 8 8.05 -0.80 2.20
C ALA A 8 7.98 -1.11 3.70
N ILE A 9 7.46 -2.29 4.03
CA ILE A 9 7.49 -2.79 5.40
C ILE A 9 8.92 -3.25 5.75
N LEU A 10 9.79 -3.61 4.79
CA LEU A 10 11.22 -3.81 5.03
C LEU A 10 11.76 -2.55 5.67
N SER A 11 11.70 -1.38 5.03
CA SER A 11 12.31 -0.16 5.57
C SER A 11 11.79 0.24 6.96
N LEU A 12 10.53 -0.05 7.30
CA LEU A 12 9.93 0.24 8.61
C LEU A 12 10.14 -0.85 9.68
N ALA A 13 10.14 -2.14 9.31
CA ALA A 13 10.47 -3.29 10.18
C ALA A 13 11.98 -3.44 10.40
N VAL A 14 12.77 -2.91 9.47
CA VAL A 14 14.23 -2.86 9.50
C VAL A 14 14.72 -1.69 10.35
N ALA A 15 14.05 -0.53 10.29
CA ALA A 15 14.31 0.60 11.21
C ALA A 15 14.05 0.22 12.67
N SER A 16 13.30 -0.85 12.88
CA SER A 16 13.05 -1.37 14.19
C SER A 16 14.22 -2.19 14.74
N ALA A 17 15.03 -2.94 13.96
CA ALA A 17 15.86 -4.14 14.29
C ALA A 17 16.87 -4.13 15.47
N VAL A 18 16.77 -3.16 16.37
CA VAL A 18 17.90 -2.60 17.08
C VAL A 18 17.56 -2.41 18.55
N TYR A 19 17.45 -3.51 19.29
CA TYR A 19 18.03 -3.73 20.63
C TYR A 19 17.46 -5.01 21.27
N ALA A 20 18.32 -6.01 21.51
CA ALA A 20 18.39 -6.78 22.77
C ALA A 20 19.54 -7.80 22.71
N ALA A 21 20.64 -7.53 23.40
CA ALA A 21 21.47 -8.55 24.03
C ALA A 21 21.64 -8.15 25.51
N PRO A 22 21.72 -9.10 26.45
CA PRO A 22 21.77 -8.80 27.88
C PRO A 22 23.15 -8.29 28.30
N THR A 23 23.16 -7.27 29.16
CA THR A 23 24.36 -6.72 29.79
C THR A 23 24.90 -7.66 30.89
N ALA A 24 26.17 -8.06 30.79
CA ALA A 24 26.93 -8.59 31.92
C ALA A 24 27.34 -7.42 32.86
N PRO A 25 27.59 -7.66 34.16
CA PRO A 25 27.83 -6.59 35.12
C PRO A 25 29.26 -6.04 34.99
N VAL A 26 29.42 -4.72 35.02
CA VAL A 26 30.72 -4.02 35.12
C VAL A 26 30.71 -3.12 36.36
N SER A 27 31.83 -3.19 37.09
CA SER A 27 32.21 -2.46 38.32
C SER A 27 32.26 -0.93 38.14
N PRO A 28 32.19 -0.09 39.22
CA PRO A 28 31.94 1.34 39.11
C PRO A 28 33.20 2.21 39.17
N GLN A 29 33.32 3.20 38.25
CA GLN A 29 34.11 4.46 38.29
C GLN A 29 34.13 5.00 36.84
N GLU A 30 33.85 6.25 36.45
CA GLU A 30 33.75 7.58 37.04
C GLU A 30 32.73 8.42 36.20
N LYS A 31 32.21 9.51 36.77
CA LYS A 31 31.57 10.64 36.05
C LYS A 31 32.50 11.86 36.20
N PRO A 32 32.39 12.97 35.42
CA PRO A 32 31.57 13.27 34.22
C PRO A 32 32.36 14.02 33.10
N ASN A 33 31.75 14.24 31.93
CA ASN A 33 31.52 15.61 31.42
C ASN A 33 30.55 15.65 30.23
N LEU A 34 29.51 16.47 30.40
CA LEU A 34 28.46 16.83 29.45
C LEU A 34 28.85 18.14 28.76
N VAL A 35 29.21 18.14 27.47
CA VAL A 35 28.97 19.26 26.52
C VAL A 35 29.11 18.72 25.08
N ASN A 36 28.18 19.13 24.21
CA ASN A 36 28.08 18.97 22.75
C ASN A 36 27.43 17.70 22.19
N LEU A 37 26.13 17.86 21.95
CA LEU A 37 25.18 17.05 21.22
C LEU A 37 25.54 16.92 19.72
N GLU A 38 26.50 16.06 19.37
CA GLU A 38 26.50 15.41 18.05
C GLU A 38 25.54 14.21 18.07
N LYS A 39 24.23 14.49 18.14
CA LYS A 39 23.17 13.45 18.23
C LYS A 39 22.83 12.75 16.91
N ARG A 40 23.63 12.89 15.84
CA ARG A 40 23.34 12.26 14.53
C ARG A 40 24.02 10.91 14.31
N GLY A 41 25.19 10.66 14.93
CA GLY A 41 25.94 9.42 14.72
C GLY A 41 25.43 8.25 15.56
N TRP A 42 25.20 8.48 16.86
CA TRP A 42 24.92 7.40 17.81
C TRP A 42 23.72 6.54 17.44
N VAL A 43 22.60 7.14 17.01
CA VAL A 43 21.41 6.39 16.60
C VAL A 43 21.74 5.48 15.41
N MET A 44 22.46 5.97 14.39
CA MET A 44 22.85 5.18 13.23
C MET A 44 23.90 4.11 13.55
N ASP A 45 24.85 4.42 14.42
CA ASP A 45 25.92 3.50 14.85
C ASP A 45 25.38 2.33 15.67
N GLN A 46 24.31 2.55 16.44
CA GLN A 46 23.58 1.48 17.11
C GLN A 46 22.74 0.66 16.11
N LEU A 47 22.09 1.31 15.13
CA LEU A 47 21.18 0.62 14.21
C LEU A 47 21.87 -0.32 13.20
N LYS A 48 23.06 0.07 12.70
CA LYS A 48 23.79 -0.63 11.63
C LYS A 48 24.24 -2.07 11.94
N PRO A 49 24.84 -2.41 13.10
CA PRO A 49 25.25 -3.79 13.39
C PRO A 49 24.06 -4.71 13.67
N LEU A 50 22.98 -4.19 14.24
CA LEU A 50 21.75 -4.92 14.54
C LEU A 50 20.95 -5.22 13.25
N PHE A 51 20.97 -4.29 12.29
CA PHE A 51 20.52 -4.50 10.90
C PHE A 51 21.25 -5.65 10.20
N THR A 52 22.59 -5.63 10.24
CA THR A 52 23.44 -6.63 9.56
C THR A 52 23.26 -8.03 10.15
N LYS A 53 22.90 -8.12 11.44
CA LYS A 53 22.66 -9.37 12.17
C LYS A 53 21.24 -9.93 11.93
N ALA A 54 20.22 -9.08 11.89
CA ALA A 54 18.84 -9.47 11.55
C ALA A 54 18.74 -10.09 10.14
N LEU A 55 19.56 -9.59 9.20
CA LEU A 55 19.67 -10.13 7.85
C LEU A 55 20.41 -11.48 7.76
N ARG A 56 21.12 -11.92 8.79
CA ARG A 56 22.08 -13.03 8.68
C ARG A 56 21.85 -14.21 9.61
N THR A 57 21.19 -14.07 10.77
CA THR A 57 20.84 -15.24 11.62
C THR A 57 19.81 -14.90 12.71
N LEU A 58 18.77 -15.75 12.85
CA LEU A 58 17.67 -15.76 13.82
C LEU A 58 16.59 -14.68 13.64
N GLU A 59 15.71 -15.00 12.69
CA GLU A 59 14.82 -14.13 11.93
C GLU A 59 13.70 -13.48 12.78
N CYS A 60 13.01 -14.25 13.63
CA CYS A 60 11.83 -13.73 14.33
C CYS A 60 12.15 -12.89 15.58
N GLY A 61 13.01 -13.40 16.47
CA GLY A 61 13.33 -12.74 17.73
C GLY A 61 14.01 -11.38 17.51
N ALA A 62 14.94 -11.32 16.56
CA ALA A 62 15.59 -10.06 16.16
C ALA A 62 14.56 -9.04 15.66
N CYS A 63 13.58 -9.47 14.85
CA CYS A 63 12.50 -8.61 14.39
C CYS A 63 11.52 -8.19 15.51
N VAL A 64 11.25 -9.00 16.53
CA VAL A 64 10.38 -8.54 17.64
C VAL A 64 11.11 -7.56 18.55
N SER A 65 12.38 -7.84 18.86
CA SER A 65 13.27 -6.91 19.56
C SER A 65 13.41 -5.60 18.80
N ALA A 66 13.41 -5.71 17.46
CA ALA A 66 13.32 -4.59 16.56
C ALA A 66 12.20 -3.63 16.95
N LEU A 67 10.98 -4.13 16.80
CA LEU A 67 9.78 -3.33 16.90
C LEU A 67 9.72 -2.70 18.28
N SER A 68 10.21 -3.41 19.30
CA SER A 68 10.28 -2.94 20.67
C SER A 68 11.28 -1.78 20.85
N GLY A 69 12.46 -1.87 20.21
CA GLY A 69 13.44 -0.78 20.16
C GLY A 69 12.91 0.47 19.48
N ALA A 70 12.35 0.34 18.26
CA ALA A 70 11.71 1.47 17.58
C ALA A 70 10.56 2.05 18.38
N LYS A 71 9.71 1.22 19.01
CA LYS A 71 8.64 1.69 19.87
C LYS A 71 9.19 2.53 21.03
N GLY A 72 10.27 2.09 21.66
CA GLY A 72 10.98 2.85 22.70
C GLY A 72 11.47 4.21 22.22
N VAL A 73 12.09 4.28 21.04
CA VAL A 73 12.54 5.56 20.43
C VAL A 73 11.34 6.42 20.03
N ALA A 74 10.27 5.83 19.50
CA ALA A 74 9.05 6.54 19.09
C ALA A 74 8.30 7.16 20.28
N TYR A 75 8.35 6.55 21.48
CA TYR A 75 7.87 7.18 22.71
C TYR A 75 8.61 8.48 23.05
N LEU A 76 9.90 8.58 22.71
CA LEU A 76 10.69 9.80 22.91
C LEU A 76 10.42 10.80 21.78
N ASN A 77 10.52 10.35 20.53
CA ASN A 77 10.28 11.17 19.34
C ASN A 77 10.04 10.29 18.10
N LYS A 78 8.80 10.29 17.59
CA LYS A 78 8.44 9.58 16.35
C LYS A 78 9.30 9.99 15.15
N ASN A 79 9.66 11.27 15.04
CA ASN A 79 10.46 11.78 13.92
C ASN A 79 11.89 11.26 13.93
N TRP A 80 12.43 10.83 15.08
CA TRP A 80 13.75 10.18 15.11
C TRP A 80 13.71 8.81 14.43
N VAL A 81 12.64 8.05 14.64
CA VAL A 81 12.43 6.76 13.96
C VAL A 81 12.25 6.98 12.45
N LEU A 82 11.43 7.96 12.04
CA LEU A 82 11.24 8.29 10.62
C LEU A 82 12.55 8.72 9.96
N SER A 83 13.30 9.63 10.58
CA SER A 83 14.58 10.11 10.04
C SER A 83 15.63 9.00 9.92
N ALA A 84 15.68 8.10 10.91
CA ALA A 84 16.56 6.94 10.88
C ALA A 84 16.15 5.96 9.76
N ALA A 85 14.85 5.68 9.61
CA ALA A 85 14.33 4.84 8.53
C ALA A 85 14.69 5.44 7.16
N THR A 86 14.49 6.74 6.96
CA THR A 86 14.83 7.43 5.70
C THR A 86 16.32 7.38 5.41
N SER A 87 17.15 7.62 6.42
CA SER A 87 18.61 7.56 6.28
C SER A 87 19.10 6.14 5.97
N LEU A 88 18.51 5.14 6.61
CA LEU A 88 18.85 3.73 6.39
C LEU A 88 18.45 3.30 4.98
N CYS A 89 17.23 3.61 4.55
CA CYS A 89 16.73 3.29 3.21
C CYS A 89 17.68 3.83 2.11
N LYS A 90 18.07 5.09 2.22
CA LYS A 90 18.99 5.75 1.28
C LYS A 90 20.41 5.17 1.33
N SER A 91 20.97 5.02 2.53
CA SER A 91 22.36 4.56 2.68
C SER A 91 22.59 3.09 2.30
N THR A 92 21.55 2.26 2.43
CA THR A 92 21.56 0.85 2.04
C THR A 92 21.07 0.62 0.61
N LYS A 93 20.62 1.67 -0.09
CA LYS A 93 20.07 1.63 -1.45
C LYS A 93 18.92 0.63 -1.61
N LEU A 94 18.03 0.58 -0.61
CA LEU A 94 16.82 -0.26 -0.69
C LEU A 94 15.85 0.22 -1.78
N ALA A 95 15.84 1.53 -2.02
CA ALA A 95 15.15 2.18 -3.13
C ALA A 95 15.89 3.48 -3.47
N ASP A 96 15.46 4.14 -4.54
CA ASP A 96 15.95 5.48 -4.89
C ASP A 96 15.61 6.49 -3.78
N ALA A 97 16.39 7.57 -3.71
CA ALA A 97 16.32 8.50 -2.58
C ALA A 97 14.95 9.16 -2.40
N ASP A 98 14.34 9.57 -3.51
CA ASP A 98 12.99 10.14 -3.57
C ASP A 98 11.91 9.11 -3.19
N VAL A 99 12.07 7.86 -3.62
CA VAL A 99 11.18 6.75 -3.24
C VAL A 99 11.27 6.49 -1.74
N CYS A 100 12.47 6.43 -1.18
CA CYS A 100 12.69 6.29 0.26
C CYS A 100 12.05 7.43 1.06
N GLU A 101 12.22 8.67 0.60
CA GLU A 101 11.69 9.86 1.28
C GLU A 101 10.17 9.89 1.24
N GLY A 102 9.57 9.73 0.07
CA GLY A 102 8.12 9.75 -0.12
C GLY A 102 7.42 8.61 0.62
N LEU A 103 7.91 7.38 0.46
CA LEU A 103 7.31 6.20 1.10
C LEU A 103 7.32 6.31 2.63
N ILE A 104 8.43 6.76 3.22
CA ILE A 104 8.55 6.89 4.68
C ILE A 104 7.75 8.10 5.19
N ALA A 105 7.68 9.19 4.42
CA ALA A 105 6.84 10.33 4.76
C ALA A 105 5.35 9.96 4.79
N LEU A 106 4.88 9.13 3.86
CA LEU A 106 3.48 8.72 3.75
C LEU A 106 3.12 7.55 4.67
N GLN A 107 3.85 6.44 4.58
CA GLN A 107 3.54 5.20 5.29
C GLN A 107 4.10 5.17 6.71
N GLY A 108 5.23 5.86 6.94
CA GLY A 108 5.94 5.79 8.22
C GLY A 108 5.13 6.24 9.42
N PRO A 109 4.42 7.38 9.39
CA PRO A 109 3.57 7.81 10.52
C PRO A 109 2.51 6.77 10.90
N VAL A 110 1.86 6.16 9.90
CA VAL A 110 0.81 5.15 10.06
C VAL A 110 1.38 3.89 10.71
N VAL A 111 2.52 3.40 10.20
CA VAL A 111 3.17 2.21 10.76
C VAL A 111 3.69 2.46 12.17
N ILE A 112 4.27 3.64 12.46
CA ILE A 112 4.68 3.99 13.81
C ILE A 112 3.49 4.01 14.76
N GLU A 113 2.35 4.56 14.35
CA GLU A 113 1.14 4.53 15.17
C GLU A 113 0.66 3.10 15.47
N ALA A 114 0.65 2.23 14.46
CA ALA A 114 0.32 0.81 14.66
C ALA A 114 1.31 0.12 15.64
N VAL A 115 2.62 0.35 15.49
CA VAL A 115 3.65 -0.16 16.43
C VAL A 115 3.42 0.38 17.84
N MET A 116 3.05 1.65 17.99
CA MET A 116 2.79 2.29 19.28
C MET A 116 1.55 1.71 19.97
N GLN A 117 0.54 1.27 19.23
CA GLN A 117 -0.65 0.61 19.78
C GLN A 117 -0.43 -0.89 20.04
N ALA A 118 0.47 -1.55 19.31
CA ALA A 118 0.69 -3.00 19.37
C ALA A 118 1.29 -3.50 20.70
N ASN A 119 0.83 -4.67 21.15
CA ASN A 119 1.47 -5.43 22.22
C ASN A 119 2.55 -6.37 21.67
N LEU A 120 3.71 -5.79 21.39
CA LEU A 120 4.80 -6.47 20.68
C LEU A 120 5.30 -7.76 21.35
N LEU A 121 5.19 -7.85 22.68
CA LEU A 121 5.61 -9.02 23.45
C LEU A 121 4.52 -10.09 23.61
N LYS A 122 3.24 -9.77 23.33
CA LYS A 122 2.11 -10.71 23.46
C LYS A 122 1.56 -11.20 22.11
N GLY A 123 2.38 -11.20 21.07
CA GLY A 123 2.05 -11.82 19.78
C GLY A 123 2.00 -10.84 18.61
N ASP A 124 1.62 -9.58 18.84
CA ASP A 124 1.51 -8.59 17.76
C ASP A 124 2.85 -8.37 17.05
N GLY A 125 3.95 -8.37 17.81
CA GLY A 125 5.30 -8.24 17.22
C GLY A 125 5.61 -9.41 16.29
N LYS A 126 5.24 -10.64 16.66
CA LYS A 126 5.43 -11.82 15.80
C LYS A 126 4.54 -11.74 14.55
N PHE A 127 3.29 -11.29 14.70
CA PHE A 127 2.39 -11.07 13.57
C PHE A 127 2.95 -10.03 12.60
N MET A 128 3.35 -8.86 13.11
CA MET A 128 3.94 -7.80 12.31
C MET A 128 5.19 -8.29 11.58
N CYS A 129 6.09 -9.00 12.26
CA CYS A 129 7.28 -9.56 11.64
C CYS A 129 6.99 -10.65 10.60
N ALA A 130 5.97 -11.49 10.82
CA ALA A 130 5.52 -12.46 9.84
C ALA A 130 5.00 -11.78 8.56
N GLN A 131 4.15 -10.77 8.70
CA GLN A 131 3.58 -10.03 7.56
C GLN A 131 4.61 -9.13 6.86
N ALA A 132 5.49 -8.50 7.64
CA ALA A 132 6.47 -7.53 7.17
C ALA A 132 7.63 -8.15 6.41
N LEU A 133 8.21 -9.20 6.97
CA LEU A 133 9.50 -9.73 6.55
C LEU A 133 9.45 -11.25 6.28
N GLY A 134 8.35 -11.94 6.61
CA GLY A 134 8.27 -13.40 6.52
C GLY A 134 9.15 -14.13 7.54
N VAL A 135 9.71 -13.42 8.52
CA VAL A 135 10.75 -13.90 9.45
C VAL A 135 10.21 -14.58 10.71
N CYS A 136 8.90 -14.44 10.95
CA CYS A 136 8.19 -15.13 12.04
C CYS A 136 7.17 -16.09 11.44
N PRO A 137 6.85 -17.21 12.13
CA PRO A 137 5.70 -18.03 11.78
C PRO A 137 4.43 -17.19 11.73
N VAL A 138 3.62 -17.38 10.69
CA VAL A 138 2.30 -16.75 10.58
C VAL A 138 1.45 -17.20 11.77
N PRO A 139 0.95 -16.27 12.62
CA PRO A 139 0.13 -16.65 13.76
C PRO A 139 -1.13 -17.37 13.32
N THR A 140 -1.59 -18.32 14.13
CA THR A 140 -2.85 -19.03 13.90
C THR A 140 -3.99 -18.02 13.78
N VAL A 141 -4.80 -18.14 12.72
CA VAL A 141 -6.00 -17.32 12.53
C VAL A 141 -6.91 -17.51 13.73
N MET A 142 -7.26 -16.43 14.42
CA MET A 142 -8.28 -16.47 15.46
C MET A 142 -9.62 -16.80 14.81
N SER A 143 -10.17 -17.98 15.11
CA SER A 143 -11.49 -18.36 14.63
C SER A 143 -12.54 -17.46 15.28
N GLY A 144 -13.34 -16.79 14.45
CA GLY A 144 -14.56 -16.11 14.87
C GLY A 144 -15.78 -16.94 14.53
N THR A 145 -16.82 -16.86 15.35
CA THR A 145 -18.14 -17.42 15.01
C THR A 145 -19.01 -16.30 14.46
N LEU A 146 -19.42 -16.42 13.19
CA LEU A 146 -20.46 -15.57 12.63
C LEU A 146 -21.81 -16.24 12.86
N ALA A 147 -22.69 -15.59 13.63
CA ALA A 147 -24.06 -16.04 13.80
C ALA A 147 -24.91 -15.53 12.62
N PHE A 148 -25.36 -16.44 11.76
CA PHE A 148 -26.34 -16.09 10.73
C PHE A 148 -27.69 -15.82 11.39
N PRO A 149 -28.41 -14.75 10.99
CA PRO A 149 -29.69 -14.38 11.60
C PRO A 149 -30.79 -15.42 11.36
N LYS A 150 -30.62 -16.31 10.37
CA LYS A 150 -31.55 -17.39 10.05
C LYS A 150 -30.78 -18.67 9.77
N ALA A 151 -31.38 -19.81 10.11
CA ALA A 151 -30.83 -21.12 9.77
C ALA A 151 -30.77 -21.31 8.26
N LYS A 152 -29.78 -22.08 7.79
CA LYS A 152 -29.70 -22.51 6.39
C LYS A 152 -31.00 -23.24 6.01
N PRO A 153 -31.69 -22.85 4.92
CA PRO A 153 -32.89 -23.56 4.48
C PRO A 153 -32.59 -25.05 4.18
N ALA A 154 -33.43 -25.95 4.68
CA ALA A 154 -33.22 -27.40 4.60
C ALA A 154 -33.22 -27.95 3.15
N ALA A 155 -33.87 -27.25 2.23
CA ALA A 155 -34.01 -27.63 0.83
C ALA A 155 -33.69 -26.46 -0.10
N ALA A 156 -32.55 -25.80 0.12
CA ALA A 156 -32.07 -24.77 -0.81
C ALA A 156 -31.73 -25.43 -2.16
N VAL A 157 -32.58 -25.23 -3.16
CA VAL A 157 -32.33 -25.63 -4.55
C VAL A 157 -31.94 -24.39 -5.33
N ALA A 158 -30.89 -24.49 -6.15
CA ALA A 158 -30.55 -23.41 -7.06
C ALA A 158 -31.74 -23.12 -8.00
N PRO A 159 -32.06 -21.85 -8.28
CA PRO A 159 -33.10 -21.52 -9.24
C PRO A 159 -32.83 -22.18 -10.60
N ALA A 160 -33.88 -22.57 -11.32
CA ALA A 160 -33.73 -23.08 -12.68
C ALA A 160 -33.08 -22.00 -13.57
N HIS A 161 -32.17 -22.43 -14.45
CA HIS A 161 -31.57 -21.53 -15.42
C HIS A 161 -32.65 -20.92 -16.33
N SER A 162 -32.58 -19.61 -16.55
CA SER A 162 -33.57 -18.90 -17.38
C SER A 162 -33.45 -19.18 -18.88
N GLY A 163 -32.35 -19.81 -19.32
CA GLY A 163 -32.00 -19.99 -20.72
C GLY A 163 -31.56 -18.71 -21.43
N LYS A 164 -31.53 -17.57 -20.73
CA LYS A 164 -31.08 -16.27 -21.27
C LYS A 164 -29.59 -16.08 -20.97
N ILE A 165 -28.82 -15.77 -22.01
CA ILE A 165 -27.40 -15.40 -21.90
C ILE A 165 -27.31 -13.90 -21.67
N VAL A 166 -26.36 -13.48 -20.84
CA VAL A 166 -26.00 -12.08 -20.62
C VAL A 166 -24.49 -11.94 -20.76
N ASP A 167 -24.06 -10.87 -21.43
CA ASP A 167 -22.64 -10.53 -21.56
C ASP A 167 -22.27 -9.56 -20.44
N VAL A 168 -21.26 -9.91 -19.67
CA VAL A 168 -20.75 -9.10 -18.56
C VAL A 168 -19.30 -8.75 -18.84
N LEU A 169 -19.01 -7.45 -18.94
CA LEU A 169 -17.62 -7.00 -18.98
C LEU A 169 -17.09 -6.95 -17.56
N HIS A 170 -15.95 -7.58 -17.30
CA HIS A 170 -15.24 -7.48 -16.03
C HIS A 170 -13.90 -6.79 -16.25
N VAL A 171 -13.75 -5.58 -15.72
CA VAL A 171 -12.51 -4.80 -15.69
C VAL A 171 -11.95 -4.82 -14.27
N SER A 172 -10.64 -4.92 -14.12
CA SER A 172 -9.94 -4.90 -12.82
C SER A 172 -8.52 -4.40 -13.03
N ASP A 173 -7.90 -3.90 -11.96
CA ASP A 173 -6.46 -3.60 -11.91
C ASP A 173 -6.02 -2.70 -13.08
N TRP A 174 -6.80 -1.65 -13.34
CA TRP A 174 -6.52 -0.78 -14.47
C TRP A 174 -5.19 -0.06 -14.26
N HIS A 175 -4.88 0.36 -13.02
CA HIS A 175 -3.64 1.06 -12.67
C HIS A 175 -3.26 2.14 -13.67
N VAL A 176 -4.21 3.00 -14.03
CA VAL A 176 -3.99 3.94 -15.13
C VAL A 176 -2.95 4.98 -14.76
N ASP A 177 -1.87 5.03 -15.53
CA ASP A 177 -0.81 6.01 -15.34
C ASP A 177 -1.00 7.23 -16.24
N GLU A 178 -1.59 8.30 -15.69
CA GLU A 178 -1.73 9.58 -16.38
C GLU A 178 -0.37 10.28 -16.65
N HIS A 179 0.69 9.84 -15.97
CA HIS A 179 2.04 10.37 -16.13
C HIS A 179 2.91 9.49 -17.04
N TYR A 180 2.35 8.44 -17.65
CA TYR A 180 3.06 7.61 -18.63
C TYR A 180 3.51 8.44 -19.83
N VAL A 181 4.80 8.37 -20.17
CA VAL A 181 5.39 9.07 -21.32
C VAL A 181 6.03 8.07 -22.27
N ALA A 182 5.44 7.89 -23.46
CA ALA A 182 6.04 7.10 -24.52
C ALA A 182 7.46 7.61 -24.84
N GLY A 183 8.39 6.67 -25.04
CA GLY A 183 9.80 6.97 -25.28
C GLY A 183 10.62 7.35 -24.02
N SER A 184 10.02 7.37 -22.84
CA SER A 184 10.78 7.52 -21.58
C SER A 184 11.48 6.21 -21.17
N GLU A 185 12.29 6.25 -20.11
CA GLU A 185 13.02 5.09 -19.62
C GLU A 185 12.05 4.05 -19.02
N ALA A 186 12.07 2.84 -19.57
CA ALA A 186 11.27 1.71 -19.11
C ALA A 186 12.07 0.72 -18.24
N ALA A 187 13.40 0.83 -18.20
CA ALA A 187 14.30 0.03 -17.36
C ALA A 187 14.94 0.87 -16.24
N CYS A 188 14.13 1.61 -15.50
CA CYS A 188 14.57 2.42 -14.37
C CYS A 188 14.74 1.59 -13.08
N THR A 189 15.30 2.21 -12.04
CA THR A 189 15.48 1.62 -10.70
C THR A 189 14.30 1.86 -9.77
N LYS A 190 13.36 2.73 -10.15
CA LYS A 190 12.15 3.04 -9.37
C LYS A 190 11.11 1.91 -9.48
N PRO A 191 10.19 1.80 -8.50
CA PRO A 191 9.11 0.80 -8.54
C PRO A 191 8.20 0.90 -9.77
N LEU A 192 8.00 2.12 -10.27
CA LEU A 192 7.26 2.41 -11.49
C LEU A 192 8.16 3.21 -12.44
N CYS A 193 8.26 2.76 -13.69
CA CYS A 193 9.03 3.42 -14.74
C CYS A 193 8.10 4.05 -15.79
N CYS A 194 8.62 4.34 -16.99
CA CYS A 194 7.87 4.94 -18.10
C CYS A 194 7.30 6.33 -17.82
N ARG A 195 7.88 7.06 -16.86
CA ARG A 195 7.61 8.46 -16.57
C ARG A 195 8.86 9.30 -16.77
N LYS A 196 8.71 10.62 -16.75
CA LYS A 196 9.83 11.57 -16.70
C LYS A 196 10.05 12.06 -15.27
N TYR A 197 10.93 11.39 -14.55
CA TYR A 197 11.40 11.83 -13.23
C TYR A 197 12.54 12.85 -13.37
N ALA A 198 12.82 13.59 -12.30
CA ALA A 198 13.89 14.58 -12.28
C ALA A 198 15.29 13.99 -12.53
N ASP A 199 15.48 12.72 -12.16
CA ASP A 199 16.70 11.93 -12.33
C ASP A 199 16.65 10.99 -13.55
N SER A 200 15.64 11.12 -14.41
CA SER A 200 15.55 10.31 -15.62
C SER A 200 16.70 10.61 -16.59
N PRO A 201 17.25 9.58 -17.26
CA PRO A 201 18.33 9.79 -18.22
C PRO A 201 17.83 10.60 -19.43
N ALA A 202 18.70 11.45 -19.98
CA ALA A 202 18.38 12.22 -21.18
C ALA A 202 18.10 11.33 -22.40
N THR A 203 18.69 10.13 -22.44
CA THR A 203 18.43 9.10 -23.45
C THR A 203 18.08 7.80 -22.73
N PRO A 204 16.90 7.21 -23.00
CA PRO A 204 16.52 5.95 -22.37
C PRO A 204 17.42 4.83 -22.89
N THR A 205 17.86 3.98 -21.98
CA THR A 205 18.48 2.69 -22.32
C THR A 205 17.46 1.76 -22.95
N ARG A 206 16.21 1.80 -22.48
CA ARG A 206 15.08 1.11 -23.07
C ARG A 206 13.86 2.03 -23.13
N ALA A 207 13.49 2.43 -24.35
CA ALA A 207 12.38 3.34 -24.56
C ALA A 207 11.03 2.64 -24.36
N ALA A 208 10.14 3.26 -23.58
CA ALA A 208 8.76 2.85 -23.38
C ALA A 208 7.95 2.93 -24.70
N SER A 209 7.11 1.94 -25.00
CA SER A 209 6.24 1.95 -26.18
C SER A 209 5.08 2.94 -26.04
N THR A 210 4.40 3.29 -27.13
CA THR A 210 3.19 4.13 -27.05
C THR A 210 1.99 3.43 -26.40
N TRP A 211 2.02 2.10 -26.27
CA TRP A 211 0.88 1.30 -25.81
C TRP A 211 1.07 0.69 -24.42
N GLY A 212 2.18 0.98 -23.74
CA GLY A 212 2.52 0.36 -22.46
C GLY A 212 3.85 -0.38 -22.50
N ASP A 213 4.33 -0.80 -21.34
CA ASP A 213 5.58 -1.56 -21.19
C ASP A 213 5.42 -2.59 -20.07
N TYR A 214 6.11 -3.72 -20.15
CA TYR A 214 6.01 -4.80 -19.16
C TYR A 214 6.48 -4.42 -17.75
N ASN A 215 7.27 -3.35 -17.61
CA ASN A 215 7.75 -2.86 -16.31
C ASN A 215 6.99 -1.63 -15.81
N CYS A 216 5.86 -1.29 -16.42
CA CYS A 216 5.14 -0.06 -16.17
C CYS A 216 3.64 -0.30 -16.05
N ASP A 217 2.99 0.65 -15.39
CA ASP A 217 1.55 0.76 -15.45
C ASP A 217 1.08 1.30 -16.81
N PRO A 218 -0.14 0.95 -17.24
CA PRO A 218 -0.61 1.26 -18.58
C PRO A 218 -0.90 2.76 -18.77
N PRO A 219 -0.56 3.33 -19.94
CA PRO A 219 -1.02 4.66 -20.29
C PRO A 219 -2.54 4.69 -20.43
N LEU A 220 -3.16 5.84 -20.16
CA LEU A 220 -4.59 6.08 -20.36
C LEU A 220 -5.10 5.62 -21.74
N LYS A 221 -4.28 5.81 -22.77
CA LYS A 221 -4.55 5.41 -24.16
C LYS A 221 -4.87 3.92 -24.30
N LEU A 222 -4.19 3.04 -23.56
CA LEU A 222 -4.41 1.59 -23.68
C LEU A 222 -5.80 1.21 -23.16
N GLY A 223 -6.19 1.72 -21.98
CA GLY A 223 -7.52 1.48 -21.42
C GLY A 223 -8.64 2.04 -22.29
N LEU A 224 -8.44 3.24 -22.83
CA LEU A 224 -9.36 3.87 -23.78
C LEU A 224 -9.59 3.02 -25.05
N ASP A 225 -8.51 2.48 -25.62
CA ASP A 225 -8.59 1.66 -26.82
C ASP A 225 -9.31 0.34 -26.54
N MET A 226 -9.01 -0.31 -25.42
CA MET A 226 -9.75 -1.48 -24.93
C MET A 226 -11.24 -1.19 -24.83
N MET A 227 -11.64 -0.12 -24.14
CA MET A 227 -13.05 0.24 -23.94
C MET A 227 -13.77 0.52 -25.27
N LYS A 228 -13.10 1.16 -26.23
CA LYS A 228 -13.63 1.38 -27.59
C LYS A 228 -13.76 0.09 -28.40
N HIS A 229 -12.93 -0.92 -28.12
CA HIS A 229 -12.97 -2.20 -28.81
C HIS A 229 -14.08 -3.13 -28.30
N VAL A 230 -14.41 -3.09 -27.01
CA VAL A 230 -15.48 -3.90 -26.38
C VAL A 230 -16.77 -3.99 -27.20
N PRO A 231 -17.40 -2.88 -27.66
CA PRO A 231 -18.66 -2.95 -28.40
C PRO A 231 -18.55 -3.66 -29.77
N THR A 232 -17.34 -3.89 -30.28
CA THR A 232 -17.12 -4.62 -31.54
C THR A 232 -17.12 -6.14 -31.37
N VAL A 233 -17.00 -6.63 -30.13
CA VAL A 233 -16.87 -8.06 -29.82
C VAL A 233 -17.95 -8.59 -28.86
N ALA A 234 -18.65 -7.72 -28.14
CA ALA A 234 -19.70 -8.12 -27.19
C ALA A 234 -20.79 -7.06 -27.05
N ASN A 235 -22.01 -7.50 -26.76
CA ASN A 235 -23.13 -6.62 -26.42
C ASN A 235 -23.33 -6.59 -24.90
N VAL A 236 -22.47 -5.82 -24.22
CA VAL A 236 -22.36 -5.81 -22.76
C VAL A 236 -23.65 -5.33 -22.08
N ASN A 237 -24.24 -6.17 -21.23
CA ASN A 237 -25.42 -5.81 -20.44
C ASN A 237 -25.07 -4.92 -19.24
N PHE A 238 -23.97 -5.23 -18.57
CA PHE A 238 -23.41 -4.42 -17.49
C PHE A 238 -21.92 -4.72 -17.31
N THR A 239 -21.24 -3.80 -16.64
CA THR A 239 -19.81 -3.89 -16.36
C THR A 239 -19.57 -4.03 -14.86
N ILE A 240 -18.65 -4.89 -14.48
CA ILE A 240 -18.07 -4.98 -13.14
C ILE A 240 -16.68 -4.34 -13.20
N MET A 241 -16.38 -3.41 -12.30
CA MET A 241 -15.05 -2.81 -12.16
C MET A 241 -14.50 -3.09 -10.76
N THR A 242 -13.49 -3.96 -10.61
CA THR A 242 -13.03 -4.40 -9.28
C THR A 242 -11.91 -3.56 -8.64
N GLY A 243 -11.82 -2.27 -8.99
CA GLY A 243 -10.89 -1.32 -8.38
C GLY A 243 -9.45 -1.45 -8.89
N ASP A 244 -8.51 -0.97 -8.08
CA ASP A 244 -7.10 -0.77 -8.42
C ASP A 244 -6.94 0.14 -9.65
N VAL A 245 -7.53 1.34 -9.54
CA VAL A 245 -7.46 2.40 -10.55
C VAL A 245 -6.16 3.18 -10.49
N PRO A 246 -5.68 3.66 -9.33
CA PRO A 246 -4.43 4.42 -9.27
C PRO A 246 -3.19 3.58 -9.62
N PRO A 247 -2.14 4.19 -10.17
CA PRO A 247 -0.89 3.49 -10.50
C PRO A 247 -0.07 3.14 -9.25
N HIS A 248 1.02 2.41 -9.44
CA HIS A 248 1.96 1.94 -8.43
C HIS A 248 2.99 3.00 -8.01
N ASP A 249 2.64 4.29 -8.03
CA ASP A 249 3.46 5.40 -7.56
C ASP A 249 3.29 5.69 -6.06
N VAL A 250 3.21 4.62 -5.27
CA VAL A 250 2.81 4.58 -3.85
C VAL A 250 3.65 5.48 -2.91
N TRP A 251 4.81 5.97 -3.36
CA TRP A 251 5.66 6.88 -2.59
C TRP A 251 5.28 8.36 -2.76
N ILE A 252 4.44 8.69 -3.73
CA ILE A 252 3.87 10.03 -3.94
C ILE A 252 2.34 10.03 -3.94
N GLN A 253 1.72 8.90 -3.59
CA GLN A 253 0.28 8.74 -3.59
C GLN A 253 -0.38 9.32 -2.33
N THR A 254 -0.99 10.49 -2.44
CA THR A 254 -1.77 11.15 -1.39
C THR A 254 -3.23 11.25 -1.79
N LYS A 255 -4.09 11.73 -0.88
CA LYS A 255 -5.48 12.11 -1.22
C LYS A 255 -5.51 13.09 -2.41
N GLU A 256 -4.61 14.06 -2.41
CA GLU A 256 -4.56 15.14 -3.40
C GLU A 256 -4.14 14.64 -4.78
N THR A 257 -3.39 13.53 -4.86
CA THR A 257 -2.99 12.91 -6.13
C THR A 257 -3.96 11.81 -6.57
N ALA A 258 -4.45 10.99 -5.65
CA ALA A 258 -5.33 9.86 -5.95
C ALA A 258 -6.72 10.31 -6.44
N LEU A 259 -7.33 11.32 -5.80
CA LEU A 259 -8.68 11.74 -6.16
C LEU A 259 -8.80 12.28 -7.60
N PRO A 260 -7.92 13.18 -8.09
CA PRO A 260 -7.96 13.61 -9.49
C PRO A 260 -7.69 12.47 -10.49
N GLN A 261 -6.74 11.59 -10.18
CA GLN A 261 -6.41 10.43 -11.03
C GLN A 261 -7.62 9.50 -11.19
N GLU A 262 -8.27 9.15 -10.09
CA GLU A 262 -9.47 8.33 -10.13
C GLU A 262 -10.63 9.02 -10.83
N LYS A 263 -10.82 10.32 -10.59
CA LYS A 263 -11.84 11.09 -11.31
C LYS A 263 -11.61 11.03 -12.82
N LEU A 264 -10.38 11.26 -13.28
CA LEU A 264 -10.01 11.17 -14.69
C LEU A 264 -10.32 9.79 -15.26
N ALA A 265 -9.93 8.74 -14.54
CA ALA A 265 -10.18 7.35 -14.95
C ALA A 265 -11.68 7.05 -15.08
N TYR A 266 -12.50 7.42 -14.09
CA TYR A 266 -13.95 7.19 -14.13
C TYR A 266 -14.66 8.05 -15.18
N ASP A 267 -14.19 9.27 -15.44
CA ASP A 267 -14.72 10.09 -16.54
C ASP A 267 -14.45 9.42 -17.89
N VAL A 268 -13.23 8.95 -18.09
CA VAL A 268 -12.85 8.18 -19.29
C VAL A 268 -13.63 6.87 -19.41
N MET A 269 -13.84 6.17 -18.29
CA MET A 269 -14.63 4.95 -18.28
C MET A 269 -16.10 5.21 -18.65
N ALA A 270 -16.68 6.30 -18.14
CA ALA A 270 -18.05 6.69 -18.45
C ALA A 270 -18.22 7.09 -19.92
N GLU A 271 -17.19 7.62 -20.56
CA GLU A 271 -17.18 7.92 -22.00
C GLU A 271 -16.97 6.66 -22.86
N GLY A 272 -16.12 5.73 -22.40
CA GLY A 272 -15.73 4.54 -23.15
C GLY A 272 -16.68 3.34 -23.02
N ILE A 273 -17.40 3.23 -21.89
CA ILE A 273 -18.28 2.11 -21.57
C ILE A 273 -19.73 2.59 -21.58
N ALA A 274 -20.51 2.08 -22.54
CA ALA A 274 -21.93 2.44 -22.69
C ALA A 274 -22.84 1.76 -21.65
N SER A 275 -22.42 0.62 -21.09
CA SER A 275 -23.19 -0.14 -20.11
C SER A 275 -23.06 0.45 -18.70
N LYS A 276 -24.03 0.12 -17.83
CA LYS A 276 -23.98 0.47 -16.42
C LYS A 276 -22.78 -0.21 -15.74
N VAL A 277 -21.98 0.56 -15.00
CA VAL A 277 -20.79 0.06 -14.29
C VAL A 277 -21.11 -0.16 -12.81
N TYR A 278 -20.66 -1.28 -12.27
CA TYR A 278 -20.73 -1.64 -10.86
C TYR A 278 -19.30 -1.71 -10.29
N PRO A 279 -18.77 -0.59 -9.77
CA PRO A 279 -17.40 -0.52 -9.28
C PRO A 279 -17.25 -1.03 -7.83
N THR A 280 -16.06 -1.51 -7.48
CA THR A 280 -15.64 -1.76 -6.10
C THR A 280 -14.37 -0.99 -5.80
N ILE A 281 -14.11 -0.76 -4.51
CA ILE A 281 -12.87 -0.14 -4.04
C ILE A 281 -11.79 -1.24 -3.97
N GLY A 282 -10.68 -1.06 -4.67
CA GLY A 282 -9.48 -1.90 -4.55
C GLY A 282 -8.57 -1.41 -3.42
N ASN A 283 -7.35 -1.92 -3.36
CA ASN A 283 -6.41 -1.56 -2.32
C ASN A 283 -5.52 -0.36 -2.68
N HIS A 284 -5.44 -0.02 -3.98
CA HIS A 284 -4.73 1.16 -4.48
C HIS A 284 -5.55 2.46 -4.46
N GLU A 285 -6.84 2.44 -4.15
CA GLU A 285 -7.69 3.65 -4.13
C GLU A 285 -7.31 4.64 -3.01
N ALA A 286 -6.75 4.14 -1.91
CA ALA A 286 -6.33 4.96 -0.77
C ALA A 286 -4.88 5.47 -0.93
N GLY A 287 -4.65 6.73 -0.56
CA GLY A 287 -3.30 7.30 -0.36
C GLY A 287 -3.14 7.69 1.10
N PRO A 288 -2.31 7.00 1.91
CA PRO A 288 -1.36 5.94 1.54
C PRO A 288 -2.01 4.60 1.15
N VAL A 289 -1.36 3.86 0.25
CA VAL A 289 -1.86 2.56 -0.27
C VAL A 289 -2.20 1.57 0.83
N ASN A 290 -3.27 0.79 0.64
CA ASN A 290 -3.83 -0.20 1.57
C ASN A 290 -4.41 0.36 2.89
N LEU A 291 -4.40 1.68 3.11
CA LEU A 291 -4.84 2.25 4.37
C LEU A 291 -6.35 2.52 4.39
N PHE A 292 -7.11 1.54 4.88
CA PHE A 292 -8.56 1.63 5.08
C PHE A 292 -8.91 1.62 6.57
N PRO A 293 -8.81 2.77 7.26
CA PRO A 293 -9.11 2.84 8.68
C PRO A 293 -10.57 2.51 8.96
N THR A 294 -10.79 1.78 10.05
CA THR A 294 -12.12 1.54 10.62
C THR A 294 -12.44 2.58 11.69
N LYS A 295 -13.70 2.68 12.08
CA LYS A 295 -14.11 3.51 13.24
C LYS A 295 -13.32 3.16 14.51
N THR A 296 -12.92 1.90 14.67
CA THR A 296 -12.20 1.40 15.85
C THR A 296 -10.71 1.70 15.80
N SER A 297 -10.08 1.67 14.62
CA SER A 297 -8.65 1.95 14.48
C SER A 297 -8.32 3.45 14.53
N GLY A 298 -9.32 4.32 14.36
CA GLY A 298 -9.10 5.75 14.16
C GLY A 298 -8.59 6.06 12.75
N GLY A 299 -8.62 7.33 12.38
CA GLY A 299 -8.34 7.80 11.02
C GLY A 299 -9.61 8.19 10.24
N ASP A 300 -9.43 8.86 9.12
CA ASP A 300 -10.52 9.31 8.25
C ASP A 300 -10.35 8.74 6.84
N ILE A 301 -11.31 7.92 6.42
CA ILE A 301 -11.46 7.39 5.05
C ILE A 301 -12.66 8.00 4.32
N SER A 302 -13.42 8.88 4.99
CA SER A 302 -14.64 9.47 4.44
C SER A 302 -14.35 10.29 3.18
N TRP A 303 -13.16 10.89 3.08
CA TRP A 303 -12.73 11.62 1.89
C TRP A 303 -12.74 10.73 0.64
N LEU A 304 -12.31 9.46 0.76
CA LEU A 304 -12.27 8.52 -0.35
C LEU A 304 -13.69 8.07 -0.68
N TYR A 305 -14.44 7.63 0.32
CA TYR A 305 -15.80 7.13 0.13
C TYR A 305 -16.75 8.19 -0.42
N ASN A 306 -16.61 9.44 0.00
CA ASN A 306 -17.36 10.56 -0.56
C ASN A 306 -17.00 10.79 -2.03
N SER A 307 -15.71 10.79 -2.38
CA SER A 307 -15.30 10.94 -3.78
C SER A 307 -15.77 9.79 -4.66
N MET A 308 -15.70 8.54 -4.17
CA MET A 308 -16.22 7.37 -4.89
C MET A 308 -17.72 7.48 -5.09
N ALA A 309 -18.46 7.82 -4.05
CA ALA A 309 -19.90 8.01 -4.12
C ALA A 309 -20.30 9.11 -5.12
N ASP A 310 -19.55 10.22 -5.15
CA ASP A 310 -19.83 11.31 -6.08
C ASP A 310 -19.51 10.89 -7.53
N ASN A 311 -18.36 10.24 -7.79
CA ASN A 311 -18.02 9.71 -9.10
C ASN A 311 -19.00 8.64 -9.60
N TRP A 312 -19.38 7.70 -8.73
CA TRP A 312 -20.22 6.54 -9.06
C TRP A 312 -21.71 6.86 -9.08
N SER A 313 -22.13 8.04 -8.65
CA SER A 313 -23.55 8.49 -8.70
C SER A 313 -24.14 8.48 -10.11
N ARG A 314 -23.29 8.54 -11.13
CA ARG A 314 -23.67 8.38 -12.55
C ARG A 314 -24.15 6.96 -12.88
N TRP A 315 -23.76 5.96 -12.10
CA TRP A 315 -24.09 4.56 -12.34
C TRP A 315 -24.99 3.97 -11.25
N LEU A 316 -24.85 4.37 -9.99
CA LEU A 316 -25.52 3.70 -8.88
C LEU A 316 -26.76 4.47 -8.38
N PRO A 317 -27.79 3.76 -7.89
CA PRO A 317 -28.95 4.41 -7.27
C PRO A 317 -28.59 5.09 -5.93
N ASN A 318 -29.44 6.02 -5.47
CA ASN A 318 -29.16 6.86 -4.31
C ASN A 318 -28.93 6.08 -3.00
N ASP A 319 -29.61 4.95 -2.79
CA ASP A 319 -29.44 4.07 -1.64
C ASP A 319 -28.07 3.36 -1.65
N ALA A 320 -27.62 2.90 -2.81
CA ALA A 320 -26.27 2.37 -3.00
C ALA A 320 -25.22 3.46 -2.74
N ILE A 321 -25.41 4.67 -3.27
CA ILE A 321 -24.51 5.81 -3.03
C ILE A 321 -24.40 6.16 -1.54
N ASN A 322 -25.53 6.18 -0.82
CA ASN A 322 -25.52 6.39 0.62
C ASN A 322 -24.77 5.27 1.36
N SER A 323 -24.85 4.03 0.88
CA SER A 323 -24.09 2.90 1.45
C SER A 323 -22.59 3.05 1.20
N VAL A 324 -22.18 3.45 -0.01
CA VAL A 324 -20.77 3.74 -0.36
C VAL A 324 -20.20 4.79 0.59
N LYS A 325 -20.87 5.92 0.80
CA LYS A 325 -20.40 6.99 1.71
C LYS A 325 -20.12 6.50 3.13
N ASN A 326 -20.93 5.54 3.62
CA ASN A 326 -20.85 5.06 4.99
C ASN A 326 -19.90 3.88 5.19
N PHE A 327 -19.78 3.01 4.19
CA PHE A 327 -19.16 1.69 4.33
C PHE A 327 -18.11 1.36 3.28
N GLY A 328 -17.97 2.15 2.22
CA GLY A 328 -17.15 1.79 1.05
C GLY A 328 -17.68 0.58 0.28
N ALA A 329 -18.97 0.22 0.48
CA ALA A 329 -19.62 -0.93 -0.12
C ALA A 329 -21.12 -0.67 -0.33
N TYR A 330 -21.76 -1.44 -1.22
CA TYR A 330 -23.19 -1.32 -1.53
C TYR A 330 -23.77 -2.64 -2.06
N THR A 331 -25.10 -2.66 -2.23
CA THR A 331 -25.89 -3.74 -2.86
C THR A 331 -26.88 -3.15 -3.84
#